data_AF-A0A929MNQ2-F1
#
_entry.id   AF-A0A929MNQ2-F1
#
_cell.length_a   1.000
_cell.length_b   1.000
_cell.length_c   1.000
_cell.angle_alpha   90.00
_cell.angle_beta   90.00
_cell.angle_gamma   90.00
#
_symmetry.space_group_name_H-M   'P 1'
#
loop_
_entity.id
_entity.type
_entity.pdbx_description
1 polymer ?
#
loop_
_entity_poly.entity_id
_entity_poly.type
_entity_poly.pdbx_seq_one_letter_code
_entity_poly.pdbx_strand_id
1 'polypeptide(L)'
;MSKKILGIDLGGTSVKFAIISSEGEIQEKWTIGTNILEDGKHIVPSIIQSIQEHMERYGLTKDDFLGIGMGSPGKVDAQAGTVIGAFNLNWRTLQRLKDAFEAALDMPFFLDNDANVAALGEQWKGAGNGEANVVMFTLGTGVGGGIVSGGQMVRGA
;
A
#
# COMPACT_ATOMS: atom_id res chain seq x y z
N MET A 1 -23.34 0.87 -7.54
CA MET A 1 -22.11 1.54 -8.01
C MET A 1 -21.04 0.48 -8.25
N SER A 2 -20.09 0.70 -9.15
CA SER A 2 -18.91 -0.16 -9.24
C SER A 2 -18.13 -0.10 -7.93
N LYS A 3 -17.62 -1.25 -7.49
CA LYS A 3 -16.78 -1.35 -6.30
C LYS A 3 -15.44 -0.65 -6.55
N LYS A 4 -14.87 -0.09 -5.48
CA LYS A 4 -13.63 0.70 -5.48
C LYS A 4 -12.51 -0.05 -4.76
N ILE A 5 -11.29 0.40 -4.94
CA ILE A 5 -10.09 -0.07 -4.25
C ILE A 5 -9.43 1.14 -3.60
N LEU A 6 -8.94 0.99 -2.38
CA LEU A 6 -8.15 2.01 -1.72
C LEU A 6 -6.66 1.65 -1.81
N GLY A 7 -5.87 2.48 -2.47
CA GLY A 7 -4.42 2.31 -2.59
C GLY A 7 -3.66 3.22 -1.63
N ILE A 8 -2.62 2.70 -0.98
CA ILE A 8 -1.73 3.43 -0.07
C ILE A 8 -0.28 3.19 -0.51
N ASP A 9 0.47 4.27 -0.71
CA ASP A 9 1.92 4.23 -0.91
C ASP A 9 2.60 4.96 0.24
N LEU A 10 3.18 4.18 1.16
CA LEU A 10 3.85 4.70 2.35
C LEU A 10 5.33 4.97 2.03
N GLY A 11 5.68 6.26 1.93
CA GLY A 11 7.06 6.71 1.87
C GLY A 11 7.57 7.24 3.20
N GLY A 12 8.89 7.48 3.27
CA GLY A 12 9.54 8.06 4.46
C GLY A 12 9.15 9.51 4.76
N THR A 13 8.71 10.26 3.73
CA THR A 13 8.33 11.68 3.87
C THR A 13 6.83 11.91 3.77
N SER A 14 6.16 11.13 2.93
CA SER A 14 4.73 11.28 2.66
C SER A 14 4.04 9.94 2.51
N VAL A 15 2.77 9.88 2.90
CA VAL A 15 1.87 8.79 2.55
C VAL A 15 0.94 9.28 1.45
N LYS A 16 0.91 8.57 0.33
CA LYS A 16 0.02 8.87 -0.80
C LYS A 16 -1.15 7.90 -0.80
N PHE A 17 -2.29 8.40 -1.23
CA PHE A 17 -3.52 7.65 -1.27
C PHE A 17 -4.17 7.77 -2.64
N ALA A 18 -4.93 6.75 -3.01
CA ALA A 18 -5.83 6.81 -4.14
C ALA A 18 -7.11 6.01 -3.89
N ILE A 19 -8.24 6.56 -4.32
CA ILE A 19 -9.45 5.77 -4.57
C ILE A 19 -9.42 5.39 -6.05
N ILE A 20 -9.53 4.10 -6.33
CA ILE A 20 -9.30 3.51 -7.65
C ILE A 20 -10.52 2.68 -8.02
N SER A 21 -10.96 2.71 -9.28
CA SER A 21 -11.99 1.79 -9.77
C SER A 21 -11.46 0.34 -9.86
N SER A 22 -12.36 -0.64 -10.00
CA SER A 22 -11.98 -2.03 -10.30
C SER A 22 -11.19 -2.17 -11.61
N GLU A 23 -11.35 -1.21 -12.51
CA GLU A 23 -10.64 -1.14 -13.79
C GLU A 23 -9.32 -0.39 -13.69
N GLY A 24 -8.89 0.05 -12.49
CA GLY A 24 -7.60 0.71 -12.27
C GLY A 24 -7.58 2.20 -12.61
N GLU A 25 -8.75 2.83 -12.79
CA GLU A 25 -8.83 4.29 -12.99
C GLU A 25 -8.79 5.01 -11.66
N ILE A 26 -7.96 6.04 -11.55
CA ILE A 26 -7.83 6.78 -10.29
C ILE A 26 -8.90 7.87 -10.23
N GLN A 27 -9.79 7.75 -9.25
CA GLN A 27 -10.93 8.65 -9.03
C GLN A 27 -10.53 9.83 -8.16
N GLU A 28 -9.76 9.59 -7.10
CA GLU A 28 -9.30 10.60 -6.16
C GLU A 28 -7.86 10.30 -5.72
N LYS A 29 -7.09 11.35 -5.40
CA LYS A 29 -5.75 11.24 -4.81
C LYS A 29 -5.55 12.29 -3.74
N TRP A 30 -4.87 11.91 -2.67
CA TRP A 30 -4.41 12.86 -1.66
C TRP A 30 -3.10 12.40 -1.02
N THR A 31 -2.53 13.24 -0.16
CA THR A 31 -1.25 12.97 0.49
C THR A 31 -1.24 13.59 1.88
N ILE A 32 -0.62 12.91 2.84
CA ILE A 32 -0.29 13.44 4.17
C ILE A 32 1.21 13.30 4.41
N GLY A 33 1.75 14.04 5.39
CA GLY A 33 3.13 13.85 5.84
C GLY A 33 3.31 12.57 6.64
N THR A 34 4.45 11.89 6.50
CA THR A 34 4.79 10.72 7.32
C THR A 34 5.40 11.17 8.64
N ASN A 35 4.67 10.98 9.75
CA ASN A 35 5.17 11.34 11.08
C ASN A 35 6.02 10.21 11.68
N ILE A 36 7.34 10.28 11.47
CA ILE A 36 8.30 9.30 11.99
C ILE A 36 8.73 9.54 13.45
N LEU A 37 8.19 10.58 14.12
CA LEU A 37 8.51 10.87 15.52
C LEU A 37 7.99 9.75 16.43
N GLU A 38 8.59 9.64 17.61
CA GLU A 38 8.19 8.66 18.63
C GLU A 38 8.14 7.23 18.06
N ASP A 39 9.23 6.85 17.38
CA ASP A 39 9.41 5.54 16.74
C ASP A 39 8.33 5.20 15.69
N GLY A 40 7.80 6.23 15.02
CA GLY A 40 6.81 6.07 13.95
C GLY A 40 5.45 5.56 14.42
N LYS A 41 5.15 5.65 15.73
CA LYS A 41 3.89 5.16 16.31
C LYS A 41 2.64 5.86 15.76
N HIS A 42 2.80 7.06 15.21
CA HIS A 42 1.71 7.88 14.69
C HIS A 42 1.33 7.54 13.24
N ILE A 43 2.19 6.83 12.50
CA ILE A 43 2.00 6.56 11.07
C ILE A 43 0.67 5.84 10.83
N VAL A 44 0.45 4.69 11.49
CA VAL A 44 -0.76 3.89 11.29
C VAL A 44 -2.05 4.63 11.70
N PRO A 45 -2.12 5.22 12.92
CA PRO A 45 -3.29 6.03 13.29
C PRO A 45 -3.58 7.18 12.33
N SER A 46 -2.55 7.93 11.88
CA SER A 46 -2.75 9.04 10.94
C SER A 46 -3.27 8.58 9.58
N ILE A 47 -2.82 7.43 9.09
CA ILE A 47 -3.32 6.84 7.84
C ILE A 47 -4.79 6.45 7.99
N ILE A 48 -5.15 5.72 9.06
CA ILE A 48 -6.53 5.29 9.34
C ILE A 48 -7.46 6.50 9.45
N GLN A 49 -7.07 7.50 10.23
CA GLN A 49 -7.83 8.74 10.39
C GLN A 49 -8.04 9.43 9.04
N SER A 50 -6.98 9.57 8.23
CA SER A 50 -7.07 10.21 6.92
C SER A 50 -8.05 9.47 5.99
N ILE A 51 -8.07 8.14 6.03
CA ILE A 51 -9.01 7.33 5.23
C ILE A 51 -10.45 7.58 5.70
N GLN A 52 -10.70 7.54 7.01
CA GLN A 52 -12.05 7.77 7.57
C GLN A 52 -12.58 9.16 7.20
N GLU A 53 -11.75 10.20 7.33
CA GLU A 53 -12.11 11.58 6.97
C GLU A 53 -12.46 11.73 5.48
N HIS A 54 -11.74 11.04 4.58
CA HIS A 54 -12.03 11.08 3.15
C HIS A 54 -13.27 10.25 2.80
N MET A 55 -13.45 9.08 3.42
CA MET A 55 -14.69 8.30 3.25
C MET A 55 -15.92 9.11 3.66
N GLU A 56 -15.88 9.78 4.82
CA GLU A 56 -16.95 10.66 5.29
C GLU A 56 -17.19 11.83 4.32
N ARG A 57 -16.13 12.53 3.91
CA ARG A 57 -16.21 13.66 2.98
C ARG A 57 -16.92 13.32 1.67
N TYR A 58 -16.68 12.12 1.14
CA TYR A 58 -17.27 11.67 -0.12
C TYR A 58 -18.56 10.85 0.06
N GLY A 59 -19.06 10.70 1.29
CA GLY A 59 -20.24 9.89 1.58
C GLY A 59 -20.05 8.41 1.23
N LEU A 60 -18.83 7.90 1.31
CA LEU A 60 -18.47 6.52 1.03
C LEU A 60 -18.49 5.68 2.30
N THR A 61 -18.84 4.42 2.14
CA THR A 61 -18.88 3.42 3.20
C THR A 61 -17.90 2.28 2.89
N LYS A 62 -17.61 1.42 3.87
CA LYS A 62 -16.79 0.21 3.64
C LYS A 62 -17.35 -0.66 2.51
N ASP A 63 -18.68 -0.68 2.34
CA ASP A 63 -19.37 -1.47 1.32
C ASP A 63 -19.15 -0.93 -0.10
N ASP A 64 -18.57 0.25 -0.27
CA ASP A 64 -18.16 0.77 -1.57
C ASP A 64 -16.84 0.18 -2.05
N PHE A 65 -16.08 -0.47 -1.17
CA PHE A 65 -14.71 -0.93 -1.44
C PHE A 65 -14.61 -2.47 -1.50
N LEU A 66 -13.64 -2.96 -2.28
CA LEU A 66 -13.19 -4.36 -2.29
C LEU A 66 -12.14 -4.63 -1.21
N GLY A 67 -11.39 -3.59 -0.82
CA GLY A 67 -10.32 -3.69 0.15
C GLY A 67 -9.31 -2.55 0.00
N ILE A 68 -8.26 -2.66 0.81
CA ILE A 68 -7.15 -1.71 0.91
C ILE A 68 -5.87 -2.42 0.49
N GLY A 69 -5.11 -1.83 -0.43
CA GLY A 69 -3.76 -2.28 -0.80
C GLY A 69 -2.72 -1.25 -0.36
N MET A 70 -1.65 -1.72 0.29
CA MET A 70 -0.57 -0.85 0.77
C MET A 70 0.80 -1.33 0.30
N GLY A 71 1.59 -0.42 -0.26
CA GLY A 71 3.04 -0.56 -0.41
C GLY A 71 3.75 0.04 0.79
N SER A 72 4.70 -0.70 1.38
CA SER A 72 5.46 -0.25 2.55
C SER A 72 6.98 -0.46 2.39
N PRO A 73 7.82 0.42 2.95
CA PRO A 73 9.25 0.18 3.07
C PRO A 73 9.51 -0.95 4.08
N GLY A 74 10.70 -1.55 4.01
CA GLY A 74 11.12 -2.61 4.92
C GLY A 74 10.73 -4.01 4.46
N LYS A 75 10.99 -5.00 5.32
CA LYS A 75 10.69 -6.40 5.03
C LYS A 75 9.24 -6.70 5.38
N VAL A 76 8.47 -7.09 4.37
CA VAL A 76 7.05 -7.39 4.49
C VAL A 76 6.83 -8.90 4.52
N ASP A 77 6.00 -9.36 5.46
CA ASP A 77 5.32 -10.64 5.37
C ASP A 77 3.88 -10.36 4.91
N ALA A 78 3.62 -10.62 3.62
CA ALA A 78 2.34 -10.32 2.98
C ALA A 78 1.19 -11.20 3.50
N GLN A 79 1.50 -12.43 3.97
CA GLN A 79 0.47 -13.34 4.50
C GLN A 79 0.07 -12.93 5.92
N ALA A 80 1.05 -12.66 6.78
CA ALA A 80 0.81 -12.19 8.14
C ALA A 80 0.39 -10.70 8.17
N GLY A 81 0.64 -9.95 7.10
CA GLY A 81 0.34 -8.53 7.01
C GLY A 81 1.19 -7.68 7.95
N THR A 82 2.48 -8.02 8.06
CA THR A 82 3.41 -7.39 9.00
C THR A 82 4.61 -6.77 8.31
N VAL A 83 5.21 -5.77 8.95
CA VAL A 83 6.44 -5.10 8.49
C VAL A 83 7.48 -5.10 9.59
N ILE A 84 8.74 -5.35 9.24
CA ILE A 84 9.89 -5.16 10.12
C ILE A 84 11.06 -4.53 9.37
N GLY A 85 11.89 -3.76 10.07
CA GLY A 85 13.12 -3.20 9.51
C GLY A 85 12.91 -2.05 8.53
N ALA A 86 11.78 -1.33 8.62
CA ALA A 86 11.57 -0.08 7.90
C ALA A 86 12.25 1.07 8.65
N PHE A 87 13.60 1.09 8.61
CA PHE A 87 14.41 2.01 9.42
C PHE A 87 14.17 3.49 9.10
N ASN A 88 13.85 3.82 7.85
CA ASN A 88 13.46 5.17 7.43
C ASN A 88 12.13 5.64 8.06
N LEU A 89 11.32 4.73 8.58
CA LEU A 89 10.08 5.01 9.32
C LEU A 89 10.28 4.95 10.84
N ASN A 90 11.50 4.73 11.33
CA ASN A 90 11.82 4.39 12.72
C ASN A 90 11.15 3.11 13.25
N TRP A 91 10.61 2.24 12.38
CA TRP A 91 10.05 0.95 12.77
C TRP A 91 11.16 -0.09 13.00
N ARG A 92 11.68 -0.10 14.22
CA ARG A 92 12.70 -1.05 14.69
C ARG A 92 12.12 -2.39 15.10
N THR A 93 10.84 -2.41 15.49
CA THR A 93 10.11 -3.60 15.94
C THR A 93 9.05 -4.02 14.92
N LEU A 94 8.56 -5.26 15.05
CA LEU A 94 7.51 -5.80 14.19
C LEU A 94 6.23 -4.96 14.29
N GLN A 95 5.71 -4.51 13.15
CA GLN A 95 4.43 -3.81 13.04
C GLN A 95 3.38 -4.76 12.47
N ARG A 96 2.21 -4.85 13.12
CA ARG A 96 1.09 -5.70 12.70
C ARG A 96 0.04 -4.85 11.96
N LEU A 97 0.36 -4.47 10.73
CA LEU A 97 -0.44 -3.49 9.98
C LEU A 97 -1.83 -4.05 9.65
N LYS A 98 -1.91 -5.28 9.14
CA LYS A 98 -3.19 -5.90 8.79
C LYS A 98 -4.18 -5.89 9.94
N ASP A 99 -3.77 -6.39 11.11
CA ASP A 99 -4.62 -6.39 12.31
C ASP A 99 -5.14 -4.98 12.65
N ALA A 100 -4.27 -3.96 12.59
CA ALA A 100 -4.64 -2.59 12.93
C ALA A 100 -5.63 -1.97 11.94
N PHE A 101 -5.44 -2.18 10.64
CA PHE A 101 -6.31 -1.65 9.60
C PHE A 101 -7.66 -2.39 9.55
N GLU A 102 -7.65 -3.72 9.59
CA GLU A 102 -8.89 -4.52 9.57
C GLU A 102 -9.75 -4.24 10.81
N ALA A 103 -9.14 -4.10 12.00
CA ALA A 103 -9.88 -3.76 13.21
C ALA A 103 -10.49 -2.35 13.18
N ALA A 104 -9.82 -1.38 12.56
CA ALA A 104 -10.26 0.02 12.56
C ALA A 104 -11.23 0.37 11.42
N LEU A 105 -11.11 -0.29 10.27
CA LEU A 105 -11.86 0.04 9.05
C LEU A 105 -12.87 -1.03 8.64
N ASP A 106 -12.79 -2.24 9.21
CA ASP A 106 -13.65 -3.38 8.87
C ASP A 106 -13.65 -3.67 7.35
N MET A 107 -12.46 -3.64 6.75
CA MET A 107 -12.21 -3.83 5.33
C MET A 107 -11.02 -4.75 5.13
N PRO A 108 -11.03 -5.65 4.11
CA PRO A 108 -9.88 -6.49 3.79
C PRO A 108 -8.62 -5.66 3.52
N PHE A 109 -7.50 -6.03 4.14
CA PHE A 109 -6.23 -5.31 3.99
C PHE A 109 -5.13 -6.20 3.41
N PHE A 110 -4.46 -5.68 2.38
CA PHE A 110 -3.37 -6.32 1.66
C PHE A 110 -2.12 -5.44 1.72
N LEU A 111 -0.98 -6.08 1.88
CA LEU A 111 0.29 -5.41 2.10
C LEU A 111 1.40 -6.10 1.31
N ASP A 112 2.27 -5.32 0.69
CA ASP A 112 3.52 -5.80 0.12
C ASP A 112 4.61 -4.73 0.23
N ASN A 113 5.83 -5.10 -0.13
CA ASN A 113 6.93 -4.15 -0.27
C ASN A 113 6.61 -3.12 -1.37
N ASP A 114 7.03 -1.87 -1.16
CA ASP A 114 6.85 -0.75 -2.09
C ASP A 114 7.27 -1.06 -3.54
N ALA A 115 8.45 -1.64 -3.77
CA ALA A 115 8.92 -1.99 -5.11
C ALA A 115 8.10 -3.13 -5.74
N ASN A 116 7.65 -4.10 -4.95
CA ASN A 116 6.75 -5.17 -5.41
C ASN A 116 5.39 -4.58 -5.85
N VAL A 117 4.77 -3.72 -5.04
CA VAL A 117 3.48 -3.10 -5.40
C VAL A 117 3.63 -2.24 -6.65
N ALA A 118 4.74 -1.50 -6.78
CA ALA A 118 5.02 -0.73 -7.98
C ALA A 118 5.15 -1.62 -9.23
N ALA A 119 5.82 -2.77 -9.12
CA ALA A 119 5.90 -3.75 -10.20
C ALA A 119 4.52 -4.34 -10.58
N LEU A 120 3.62 -4.58 -9.61
CA LEU A 120 2.24 -4.97 -9.91
C LEU A 120 1.47 -3.86 -10.61
N GLY A 121 1.69 -2.60 -10.24
CA GLY A 121 1.13 -1.44 -10.94
C GLY A 121 1.58 -1.36 -12.39
N GLU A 122 2.89 -1.50 -12.65
CA GLU A 122 3.45 -1.53 -14.00
C GLU A 122 2.95 -2.75 -14.80
N GLN A 123 2.88 -3.92 -14.17
CA GLN A 123 2.32 -5.12 -14.77
C GLN A 123 0.85 -4.93 -15.15
N TRP A 124 0.04 -4.30 -14.30
CA TRP A 124 -1.40 -4.20 -14.54
C TRP A 124 -1.75 -3.07 -15.52
N LYS A 125 -1.23 -1.86 -15.28
CA LYS A 125 -1.65 -0.62 -15.97
C LYS A 125 -0.52 0.18 -16.59
N GLY A 126 0.73 -0.19 -16.34
CA GLY A 126 1.89 0.50 -16.88
C GLY A 126 2.54 -0.25 -18.04
N ALA A 127 3.86 -0.13 -18.13
CA ALA A 127 4.66 -0.64 -19.24
C ALA A 127 4.66 -2.18 -19.34
N GLY A 128 4.33 -2.88 -18.26
CA GLY A 128 4.15 -4.34 -18.27
C GLY A 128 2.87 -4.80 -18.98
N ASN A 129 1.87 -3.93 -19.13
CA ASN A 129 0.68 -4.11 -20.00
C ASN A 129 0.02 -5.50 -19.96
N GLY A 130 -0.17 -6.05 -18.76
CA GLY A 130 -0.82 -7.33 -18.51
C GLY A 130 0.07 -8.56 -18.71
N GLU A 131 1.35 -8.40 -19.02
CA GLU A 131 2.26 -9.52 -19.25
C GLU A 131 2.45 -10.38 -17.99
N ALA A 132 2.57 -11.69 -18.21
CA ALA A 132 2.71 -12.65 -17.12
C ALA A 132 4.11 -12.65 -16.48
N ASN A 133 5.12 -12.11 -17.18
CA ASN A 133 6.50 -12.08 -16.69
C ASN A 133 7.03 -10.65 -16.83
N VAL A 134 7.21 -9.96 -15.71
CA VAL A 134 7.65 -8.57 -15.66
C VAL A 134 8.72 -8.44 -14.59
N VAL A 135 9.84 -7.81 -14.94
CA VAL A 135 10.85 -7.38 -13.97
C VAL A 135 10.89 -5.87 -13.99
N MET A 136 10.71 -5.26 -12.82
CA MET A 136 10.76 -3.83 -12.66
C MET A 136 11.93 -3.47 -11.73
N PHE A 137 12.66 -2.41 -12.08
CA PHE A 137 13.65 -1.80 -11.20
C PHE A 137 13.24 -0.36 -10.91
N THR A 138 13.22 0.03 -9.63
CA THR A 138 13.08 1.43 -9.22
C THR A 138 14.47 2.03 -9.03
N LEU A 139 14.71 3.19 -9.64
CA LEU A 139 15.96 3.94 -9.50
C LEU A 139 15.67 5.25 -8.78
N GLY A 140 16.14 5.39 -7.55
CA GLY A 140 15.99 6.59 -6.73
C GLY A 140 17.19 6.75 -5.80
N THR A 141 16.95 7.06 -4.52
CA THR A 141 18.02 7.10 -3.49
C THR A 141 18.72 5.75 -3.34
N GLY A 142 18.03 4.66 -3.68
CA GLY A 142 18.57 3.31 -3.82
C GLY A 142 18.02 2.61 -5.05
N VAL A 143 18.36 1.34 -5.19
CA VAL A 143 17.80 0.45 -6.22
C VAL A 143 16.86 -0.54 -5.54
N GLY A 144 15.59 -0.53 -5.95
CA GLY A 144 14.61 -1.55 -5.60
C GLY A 144 14.15 -2.30 -6.84
N GLY A 145 13.34 -3.33 -6.65
CA GLY A 145 12.72 -4.02 -7.78
C GLY A 145 11.69 -5.04 -7.35
N GLY A 146 10.86 -5.43 -8.31
CA GLY A 146 9.83 -6.45 -8.16
C GLY A 146 9.86 -7.40 -9.36
N ILE A 147 9.57 -8.67 -9.10
CA ILE A 147 9.55 -9.72 -10.12
C ILE A 147 8.17 -10.35 -10.12
N VAL A 148 7.49 -10.27 -11.24
CA VAL A 148 6.29 -11.04 -11.53
C VAL A 148 6.66 -12.18 -12.47
N SER A 149 6.29 -13.41 -12.13
CA SER A 149 6.49 -14.59 -12.97
C SER A 149 5.24 -15.46 -13.00
N GLY A 150 4.81 -15.86 -14.20
CA GLY A 150 3.56 -16.59 -14.37
C GLY A 150 2.31 -15.84 -13.86
N GLY A 151 2.35 -14.52 -13.89
CA GLY A 151 1.29 -13.63 -13.37
C GLY A 151 1.25 -13.54 -11.84
N GLN A 152 2.26 -14.05 -11.13
CA GLN A 152 2.34 -14.05 -9.68
C GLN A 152 3.59 -13.30 -9.20
N MET A 153 3.44 -12.52 -8.13
CA MET A 153 4.56 -11.83 -7.48
C MET A 153 5.49 -12.83 -6.80
N VAL A 154 6.79 -12.73 -7.10
CA VAL A 154 7.85 -13.53 -6.48
C VAL A 154 8.30 -12.85 -5.19
N ARG A 155 8.10 -13.50 -4.04
CA ARG A 155 8.40 -12.94 -2.70
C ARG A 155 9.59 -13.59 -1.99
N GLY A 156 10.31 -14.48 -2.68
CA GLY A 156 11.38 -15.29 -2.09
C GLY A 156 10.86 -16.52 -1.36
N ALA A 157 11.74 -17.10 -0.54
CA ALA A 157 11.46 -18.28 0.29
C ALA A 157 10.98 -17.89 1.69
#